data_AF-W1V2X9-F1
#
_entry.id   AF-W1V2X9-F1
#
_cell.length_a   1.000
_cell.length_b   1.000
_cell.length_c   1.000
_cell.angle_alpha   90.00
_cell.angle_beta   90.00
_cell.angle_gamma   90.00
#
_symmetry.space_group_name_H-M   'P 1'
#
loop_
_entity.id
_entity.type
_entity.pdbx_description
1 polymer ?
#
loop_
_entity_poly.entity_id
_entity_poly.type
_entity_poly.pdbx_seq_one_letter_code
_entity_poly.pdbx_strand_id
1 'polypeptide(L)'
;LGHDSPGEVAQPEGKVLDWSKGECEPIPGKTMPNLVHVKRDYSQIFEKYIALGPNIENKMGAHGLAWDVSDEYQTLYGQNGTIDNPDFISHGRPSIYECKEACNVVLTLSSCTNGKLAVRSWKAMEEKTGLSGLEKNAKGREQEKITFDDMVRQPRFIISSVTSTGKNDKNRRYS
;
A
#
# COMPACT_ATOMS: atom_id res chain seq x y z
N LEU A 1 -2.52 15.28 -11.48
CA LEU A 1 -2.36 16.08 -10.25
C LEU A 1 -2.79 15.20 -9.08
N GLY A 2 -1.85 14.80 -8.24
CA GLY A 2 -2.13 14.01 -7.06
C GLY A 2 -1.23 14.51 -5.94
N HIS A 3 -1.81 14.76 -4.77
CA HIS A 3 -1.03 14.98 -3.56
C HIS A 3 -0.16 13.75 -3.26
N ASP A 4 0.94 13.95 -2.54
CA ASP A 4 1.91 12.90 -2.21
C ASP A 4 2.55 12.27 -3.46
N SER A 5 2.62 13.04 -4.56
CA SER A 5 3.27 12.67 -5.80
C SER A 5 4.04 13.86 -6.38
N PRO A 6 5.03 13.64 -7.27
CA PRO A 6 5.74 14.74 -7.92
C PRO A 6 4.84 15.75 -8.66
N GLY A 7 3.61 15.34 -9.02
CA GLY A 7 2.63 16.20 -9.68
C GLY A 7 1.92 17.20 -8.76
N GLU A 8 2.22 17.26 -7.47
CA GLU A 8 1.59 18.22 -6.54
C GLU A 8 2.14 19.64 -6.70
N VAL A 9 3.37 19.80 -7.20
CA VAL A 9 4.03 21.09 -7.45
C VAL A 9 3.90 21.56 -8.90
N ALA A 10 2.82 21.16 -9.57
CA ALA A 10 2.67 21.30 -11.02
C ALA A 10 2.58 22.75 -11.53
N GLN A 11 1.89 23.62 -10.78
CA GLN A 11 1.78 25.06 -11.07
C GLN A 11 2.32 25.86 -9.88
N PRO A 12 3.61 26.22 -9.88
CA PRO A 12 4.23 26.95 -8.78
C PRO A 12 3.75 28.41 -8.71
N GLU A 13 4.10 29.10 -7.62
CA GLU A 13 3.85 30.54 -7.43
C GLU A 13 2.36 30.96 -7.38
N GLY A 14 1.45 30.01 -7.18
CA GLY A 14 0.00 30.31 -7.13
C GLY A 14 -0.60 30.72 -8.47
N LYS A 15 0.12 30.49 -9.58
CA LYS A 15 -0.40 30.70 -10.93
C LYS A 15 -1.41 29.60 -11.23
N VAL A 16 -2.61 29.99 -11.63
CA VAL A 16 -3.66 29.06 -12.09
C VAL A 16 -3.90 29.34 -13.56
N LEU A 17 -3.13 28.66 -14.41
CA LEU A 17 -3.25 28.77 -15.87
C LEU A 17 -4.19 27.70 -16.40
N ASP A 18 -5.13 28.12 -17.23
CA ASP A 18 -6.15 27.29 -17.86
C ASP A 18 -5.78 27.02 -19.33
N TRP A 19 -5.35 25.79 -19.62
CA TRP A 19 -5.01 25.35 -20.97
C TRP A 19 -6.20 25.43 -21.94
N SER A 20 -7.44 25.30 -21.46
CA SER A 20 -8.64 25.36 -22.30
C SER A 20 -8.93 26.77 -22.83
N LYS A 21 -8.36 27.79 -22.17
CA LYS A 21 -8.44 29.20 -22.57
C LYS A 21 -7.20 29.66 -23.35
N GLY A 22 -6.25 28.77 -23.63
CA GLY A 22 -5.00 29.10 -24.29
C GLY A 22 -3.98 29.82 -23.40
N GLU A 23 -4.14 29.79 -22.07
CA GLU A 23 -3.22 30.44 -21.12
C GLU A 23 -1.93 29.64 -20.92
N CYS A 24 -1.93 28.34 -21.28
CA CYS A 24 -0.76 27.46 -21.25
C CYS A 24 -0.96 26.23 -22.16
N GLU A 25 0.13 25.51 -22.42
CA GLU A 25 0.10 24.22 -23.14
C GLU A 25 -0.57 23.11 -22.29
N PRO A 26 -1.37 22.22 -22.88
CA PRO A 26 -1.96 21.07 -22.19
C PRO A 26 -0.95 19.93 -22.00
N ILE A 27 -0.33 19.88 -20.81
CA ILE A 27 0.69 18.89 -20.42
C ILE A 27 0.09 17.96 -19.37
N PRO A 28 -0.19 16.68 -19.70
CA PRO A 28 -0.72 15.70 -18.76
C PRO A 28 0.12 15.58 -17.49
N GLY A 29 -0.56 15.66 -16.34
CA GLY A 29 0.09 15.59 -15.03
C GLY A 29 0.66 16.90 -14.52
N LYS A 30 0.68 17.96 -15.34
CA LYS A 30 1.18 19.28 -14.97
C LYS A 30 0.10 20.36 -15.11
N THR A 31 -0.27 20.71 -16.34
CA THR A 31 -1.29 21.74 -16.60
C THR A 31 -2.67 21.15 -16.86
N MET A 32 -2.76 19.84 -17.11
CA MET A 32 -4.01 19.09 -17.19
C MET A 32 -3.94 17.75 -16.42
N PRO A 33 -5.06 17.04 -16.19
CA PRO A 33 -5.04 15.72 -15.56
C PRO A 33 -4.16 14.70 -16.29
N ASN A 34 -3.72 13.66 -15.58
CA ASN A 34 -3.00 12.54 -16.20
C ASN A 34 -3.93 11.79 -17.17
N LEU A 35 -3.43 11.45 -18.35
CA LEU A 35 -4.10 10.57 -19.29
C LEU A 35 -3.46 9.19 -19.19
N VAL A 36 -4.18 8.23 -18.60
CA VAL A 36 -3.67 6.87 -18.35
C VAL A 36 -4.53 5.86 -19.10
N HIS A 37 -3.88 5.03 -19.91
CA HIS A 37 -4.54 3.92 -20.59
C HIS A 37 -4.63 2.71 -19.64
N VAL A 38 -5.84 2.24 -19.37
CA VAL A 38 -6.10 1.06 -18.53
C VAL A 38 -6.83 0.01 -19.37
N LYS A 39 -6.14 -1.09 -19.68
CA LYS A 39 -6.75 -2.23 -20.36
C LYS A 39 -7.67 -2.99 -19.40
N ARG A 40 -8.93 -3.16 -19.77
CA ARG A 40 -9.92 -3.94 -19.00
C ARG A 40 -10.48 -5.04 -19.90
N ASP A 41 -10.34 -6.27 -19.44
CA ASP A 41 -11.06 -7.41 -20.02
C ASP A 41 -12.22 -7.73 -19.10
N TYR A 42 -13.44 -7.42 -19.56
CA TYR A 42 -14.66 -7.57 -18.77
C TYR A 42 -15.13 -9.02 -18.67
N SER A 43 -14.62 -9.93 -19.50
CA SER A 43 -14.93 -11.37 -19.38
C SER A 43 -14.30 -12.00 -18.13
N GLN A 44 -13.22 -11.41 -17.61
CA GLN A 44 -12.40 -11.95 -16.53
C GLN A 44 -12.58 -11.21 -15.18
N ILE A 45 -13.67 -10.45 -15.00
CA ILE A 45 -13.86 -9.62 -13.79
C ILE A 45 -13.86 -10.50 -12.54
N PHE A 46 -14.68 -11.56 -12.54
CA PHE A 46 -14.81 -12.44 -11.39
C PHE A 46 -13.49 -13.12 -11.06
N GLU A 47 -12.80 -13.66 -12.07
CA GLU A 47 -11.51 -14.33 -11.91
C GLU A 47 -10.47 -13.42 -11.25
N LYS A 48 -10.42 -12.14 -11.64
CA LYS A 48 -9.54 -11.13 -11.05
C LYS A 48 -10.02 -10.65 -9.68
N TYR A 49 -11.33 -10.64 -9.43
CA TYR A 49 -11.91 -10.17 -8.18
C TYR A 49 -11.60 -11.10 -7.00
N ILE A 50 -11.54 -12.41 -7.26
CA ILE A 50 -11.33 -13.43 -6.23
C ILE A 50 -9.85 -13.70 -5.93
N ALA A 51 -8.92 -13.03 -6.60
CA ALA A 51 -7.49 -13.29 -6.50
C ALA A 51 -6.67 -12.02 -6.23
N LEU A 52 -5.60 -12.17 -5.45
CA LEU A 52 -4.65 -11.08 -5.28
C LEU A 52 -3.83 -10.88 -6.57
N GLY A 53 -3.98 -9.69 -7.16
CA GLY A 53 -3.34 -9.36 -8.43
C GLY A 53 -1.82 -9.14 -8.34
N PRO A 54 -1.10 -9.27 -9.46
CA PRO A 54 0.38 -9.24 -9.49
C PRO A 54 1.01 -7.86 -9.26
N ASN A 55 0.24 -6.77 -9.41
CA ASN A 55 0.79 -5.41 -9.36
C ASN A 55 1.36 -5.03 -7.98
N ILE A 56 0.90 -5.69 -6.92
CA ILE A 56 1.37 -5.47 -5.55
C ILE A 56 2.42 -6.49 -5.10
N GLU A 57 2.79 -7.44 -5.97
CA GLU A 57 3.69 -8.55 -5.63
C GLU A 57 5.07 -8.07 -5.15
N ASN A 58 5.57 -6.94 -5.69
CA ASN A 58 6.91 -6.47 -5.39
C ASN A 58 6.94 -5.29 -4.42
N LYS A 59 6.13 -4.25 -4.68
CA LYS A 59 6.19 -2.99 -3.94
C LYS A 59 4.79 -2.50 -3.58
N MET A 60 4.71 -1.86 -2.42
CA MET A 60 3.56 -1.09 -1.98
C MET A 60 4.03 0.28 -1.47
N GLY A 61 3.14 1.26 -1.44
CA GLY A 61 3.49 2.60 -0.97
C GLY A 61 2.29 3.40 -0.49
N ALA A 62 2.59 4.44 0.27
CA ALA A 62 1.64 5.43 0.79
C ALA A 62 2.39 6.74 1.08
N HIS A 63 1.71 7.88 1.01
CA HIS A 63 2.27 9.21 1.34
C HIS A 63 3.59 9.54 0.60
N GLY A 64 3.65 9.16 -0.67
CA GLY A 64 4.83 9.37 -1.52
C GLY A 64 6.06 8.60 -1.04
N LEU A 65 5.86 7.50 -0.31
CA LEU A 65 6.87 6.51 0.07
C LEU A 65 6.51 5.17 -0.57
N ALA A 66 7.52 4.34 -0.83
CA ALA A 66 7.33 2.97 -1.31
C ALA A 66 8.37 2.04 -0.69
N TRP A 67 7.99 0.79 -0.46
CA TRP A 67 8.86 -0.25 0.08
C TRP A 67 8.54 -1.62 -0.52
N ASP A 68 9.52 -2.52 -0.42
CA ASP A 68 9.38 -3.91 -0.86
C ASP A 68 8.44 -4.70 0.05
N VAL A 69 7.53 -5.46 -0.56
CA VAL A 69 6.58 -6.35 0.12
C VAL A 69 6.70 -7.80 -0.38
N SER A 70 7.72 -8.11 -1.18
CA SER A 70 7.83 -9.36 -1.93
C SER A 70 7.78 -10.59 -1.04
N ASP A 71 8.56 -10.62 0.05
CA ASP A 71 8.57 -11.76 0.96
C ASP A 71 7.24 -11.94 1.70
N GLU A 72 6.59 -10.86 2.10
CA GLU A 72 5.30 -10.90 2.78
C GLU A 72 4.15 -11.26 1.83
N TYR A 73 4.21 -10.82 0.58
CA TYR A 73 3.31 -11.29 -0.48
C TYR A 73 3.45 -12.81 -0.68
N GLN A 74 4.67 -13.34 -0.72
CA GLN A 74 4.90 -14.79 -0.87
C GLN A 74 4.28 -15.61 0.28
N THR A 75 4.18 -15.06 1.49
CA THR A 75 3.51 -15.79 2.59
C THR A 75 2.02 -16.01 2.36
N LEU A 76 1.37 -15.18 1.52
CA LEU A 76 -0.07 -15.25 1.26
C LEU A 76 -0.47 -16.50 0.47
N TYR A 77 0.43 -17.07 -0.34
CA TYR A 77 0.15 -18.35 -1.02
C TYR A 77 -0.10 -19.48 -0.02
N GLY A 78 0.68 -19.54 1.06
CA GLY A 78 0.49 -20.52 2.12
C GLY A 78 -0.65 -20.15 3.08
N GLN A 79 -0.84 -18.86 3.34
CA GLN A 79 -1.84 -18.37 4.31
C GLN A 79 -3.28 -18.46 3.77
N ASN A 80 -3.49 -18.12 2.50
CA ASN A 80 -4.82 -18.06 1.89
C ASN A 80 -5.07 -19.20 0.90
N GLY A 81 -4.06 -20.00 0.56
CA GLY A 81 -4.13 -20.91 -0.58
C GLY A 81 -4.18 -20.15 -1.90
N THR A 82 -4.47 -20.88 -2.98
CA THR A 82 -4.44 -20.35 -4.34
C THR A 82 -5.72 -20.63 -5.10
N ILE A 83 -6.01 -19.82 -6.12
CA ILE A 83 -7.10 -20.11 -7.06
C ILE A 83 -6.80 -21.39 -7.84
N ASP A 84 -7.56 -22.43 -7.55
CA ASP A 84 -7.45 -23.76 -8.14
C ASP A 84 -8.47 -23.98 -9.26
N ASN A 85 -8.49 -23.07 -10.23
CA ASN A 85 -9.23 -23.25 -11.48
C ASN A 85 -8.28 -22.94 -12.66
N PRO A 86 -7.89 -23.94 -13.47
CA PRO A 86 -6.92 -23.75 -14.54
C PRO A 86 -7.43 -22.88 -15.69
N ASP A 87 -8.75 -22.72 -15.83
CA ASP A 87 -9.36 -21.89 -16.88
C ASP A 87 -9.32 -20.39 -16.53
N PHE A 88 -9.08 -20.05 -15.25
CA PHE A 88 -9.07 -18.67 -14.79
C PHE A 88 -7.70 -18.01 -15.02
N ILE A 89 -7.70 -16.75 -15.47
CA ILE A 89 -6.46 -15.95 -15.59
C ILE A 89 -5.73 -15.77 -14.25
N SER A 90 -6.46 -15.93 -13.14
CA SER A 90 -5.93 -15.86 -11.78
C SER A 90 -5.43 -17.19 -11.22
N HIS A 91 -5.43 -18.27 -12.02
CA HIS A 91 -4.95 -19.58 -11.58
C HIS A 91 -3.57 -19.49 -10.90
N GLY A 92 -3.44 -20.15 -9.75
CA GLY A 92 -2.22 -20.20 -8.97
C GLY A 92 -1.90 -18.92 -8.19
N ARG A 93 -2.72 -17.86 -8.26
CA ARG A 93 -2.55 -16.63 -7.44
C ARG A 93 -3.16 -16.80 -6.05
N PRO A 94 -2.70 -16.03 -5.03
CA PRO A 94 -3.28 -16.08 -3.69
C PRO A 94 -4.77 -15.78 -3.72
N SER A 95 -5.56 -16.61 -3.03
CA SER A 95 -7.01 -16.41 -2.95
C SER A 95 -7.36 -15.20 -2.09
N ILE A 96 -8.39 -14.47 -2.50
CA ILE A 96 -9.16 -13.49 -1.71
C ILE A 96 -10.67 -13.72 -1.89
N TYR A 97 -11.06 -14.95 -2.19
CA TYR A 97 -12.44 -15.36 -2.44
C TYR A 97 -13.30 -15.17 -1.18
N GLU A 98 -12.80 -15.65 -0.04
CA GLU A 98 -13.46 -15.49 1.25
C GLU A 98 -13.04 -14.19 1.96
N CYS A 99 -13.95 -13.63 2.75
CA CYS A 99 -13.70 -12.41 3.52
C CYS A 99 -12.44 -12.52 4.40
N LYS A 100 -12.22 -13.69 5.03
CA LYS A 100 -11.03 -13.96 5.85
C LYS A 100 -9.72 -13.79 5.06
N GLU A 101 -9.69 -14.28 3.82
CA GLU A 101 -8.52 -14.22 2.95
C GLU A 101 -8.23 -12.77 2.54
N ALA A 102 -9.26 -12.03 2.15
CA ALA A 102 -9.15 -10.60 1.84
C ALA A 102 -8.65 -9.79 3.06
N CYS A 103 -9.18 -10.06 4.26
CA CYS A 103 -8.70 -9.44 5.50
C CYS A 103 -7.24 -9.80 5.79
N ASN A 104 -6.85 -11.06 5.61
CA ASN A 104 -5.47 -11.50 5.77
C ASN A 104 -4.52 -10.75 4.83
N VAL A 105 -4.90 -10.51 3.57
CA VAL A 105 -4.08 -9.70 2.65
C VAL A 105 -3.86 -8.29 3.21
N VAL A 106 -4.93 -7.61 3.65
CA VAL A 106 -4.83 -6.26 4.23
C VAL A 106 -3.90 -6.25 5.44
N LEU A 107 -4.04 -7.23 6.33
CA LEU A 107 -3.24 -7.33 7.54
C LEU A 107 -1.78 -7.69 7.27
N THR A 108 -1.51 -8.58 6.32
CA THR A 108 -0.17 -9.01 5.95
C THR A 108 0.59 -7.91 5.21
N LEU A 109 -0.06 -7.16 4.32
CA LEU A 109 0.61 -6.13 3.52
C LEU A 109 0.64 -4.75 4.20
N SER A 110 -0.18 -4.51 5.22
CA SER A 110 -0.17 -3.22 5.93
C SER A 110 0.99 -3.09 6.92
N SER A 111 1.68 -1.95 6.85
CA SER A 111 2.72 -1.55 7.82
C SER A 111 2.17 -1.25 9.22
N CYS A 112 0.85 -1.14 9.39
CA CYS A 112 0.22 -0.97 10.70
C CYS A 112 -0.01 -2.30 11.42
N THR A 113 0.14 -3.44 10.74
CA THR A 113 -0.20 -4.78 11.25
C THR A 113 0.88 -5.82 11.02
N ASN A 114 1.87 -5.50 10.18
CA ASN A 114 3.06 -6.30 9.93
C ASN A 114 4.33 -5.53 10.32
N GLY A 115 5.04 -6.03 11.33
CA GLY A 115 6.21 -5.38 11.91
C GLY A 115 7.38 -5.22 10.94
N LYS A 116 7.59 -6.18 10.04
CA LYS A 116 8.63 -6.05 9.02
C LYS A 116 8.34 -4.90 8.06
N LEU A 117 7.10 -4.81 7.60
CA LEU A 117 6.68 -3.73 6.70
C LEU A 117 6.65 -2.38 7.42
N ALA A 118 6.32 -2.37 8.70
CA ALA A 118 6.46 -1.17 9.55
C ALA A 118 7.92 -0.67 9.55
N VAL A 119 8.89 -1.54 9.83
CA VAL A 119 10.32 -1.22 9.81
C VAL A 119 10.77 -0.73 8.43
N ARG A 120 10.37 -1.42 7.34
CA ARG A 120 10.71 -0.99 5.98
C ARG A 120 10.11 0.36 5.63
N SER A 121 8.89 0.64 6.06
CA SER A 121 8.23 1.92 5.82
C SER A 121 8.98 3.07 6.49
N TRP A 122 9.48 2.87 7.72
CA TRP A 122 10.32 3.85 8.41
C TRP A 122 11.67 4.05 7.74
N LYS A 123 12.30 2.99 7.21
CA LYS A 123 13.53 3.11 6.41
C LYS A 123 13.31 3.93 5.13
N ALA A 124 12.18 3.73 4.45
CA ALA A 124 11.85 4.56 3.30
C ALA A 124 11.68 6.05 3.69
N MET A 125 11.16 6.33 4.89
CA MET A 125 11.07 7.70 5.42
C MET A 125 12.44 8.30 5.75
N GLU A 126 13.38 7.50 6.24
CA GLU A 126 14.79 7.93 6.44
C GLU A 126 15.41 8.37 5.11
N GLU A 127 15.24 7.58 4.05
CA GLU A 127 15.72 7.93 2.71
C GLU A 127 15.11 9.25 2.20
N LYS A 128 13.81 9.47 2.42
CA LYS A 128 13.11 10.70 1.99
C LYS A 128 13.50 11.93 2.80
N THR A 129 13.77 11.78 4.09
CA THR A 129 14.01 12.91 5.01
C THR A 129 15.48 13.20 5.27
N GLY A 130 16.38 12.24 5.02
CA GLY A 130 17.78 12.29 5.41
C GLY A 130 18.03 12.08 6.91
N LEU A 131 16.99 11.79 7.70
CA LEU A 131 17.12 11.43 9.12
C LEU A 131 17.51 9.96 9.27
N SER A 132 18.07 9.60 10.42
CA SER A 132 18.46 8.23 10.74
C SER A 132 17.91 7.77 12.10
N GLY A 133 17.75 6.45 12.25
CA GLY A 133 17.25 5.85 13.47
C GLY A 133 15.73 6.00 13.66
N LEU A 134 14.94 6.17 12.59
CA LEU A 134 13.48 6.21 12.63
C LEU A 134 12.86 4.81 12.68
N GLU A 135 13.53 3.80 12.13
CA GLU A 135 13.08 2.41 12.15
C GLU A 135 12.91 1.85 13.57
N LYS A 136 13.60 2.42 14.56
CA LYS A 136 13.39 2.13 15.99
C LYS A 136 11.94 2.30 16.46
N ASN A 137 11.14 3.12 15.76
CA ASN A 137 9.72 3.32 16.07
C ASN A 137 8.89 2.04 15.91
N ALA A 138 9.35 1.11 15.06
CA ALA A 138 8.69 -0.19 14.84
C ALA A 138 9.58 -1.39 15.22
N LYS A 139 10.90 -1.19 15.38
CA LYS A 139 11.88 -2.29 15.53
C LYS A 139 11.56 -3.26 16.67
N GLY A 140 11.06 -2.77 17.79
CA GLY A 140 10.68 -3.62 18.94
C GLY A 140 9.50 -4.57 18.67
N ARG A 141 8.76 -4.36 17.57
CA ARG A 141 7.61 -5.17 17.14
C ARG A 141 7.83 -5.75 15.74
N GLU A 142 9.07 -5.82 15.25
CA GLU A 142 9.38 -6.25 13.88
C GLU A 142 8.88 -7.66 13.53
N GLN A 143 8.87 -8.57 14.52
CA GLN A 143 8.41 -9.95 14.34
C GLN A 143 6.89 -10.10 14.47
N GLU A 144 6.16 -9.03 14.80
CA GLU A 144 4.72 -9.10 15.00
C GLU A 144 3.99 -9.14 13.66
N LYS A 145 3.03 -10.07 13.55
CA LYS A 145 2.10 -10.18 12.43
C LYS A 145 0.71 -10.36 13.02
N ILE A 146 -0.14 -9.34 12.88
CA ILE A 146 -1.53 -9.40 13.33
C ILE A 146 -2.31 -10.16 12.25
N THR A 147 -2.94 -11.28 12.61
CA THR A 147 -3.80 -12.05 11.67
C THR A 147 -5.28 -11.83 11.94
N PHE A 148 -6.13 -12.23 10.99
CA PHE A 148 -7.58 -12.18 11.19
C PHE A 148 -8.01 -12.98 12.43
N ASP A 149 -7.44 -14.17 12.62
CA ASP A 149 -7.75 -15.04 13.77
C ASP A 149 -7.29 -14.42 15.10
N ASP A 150 -6.22 -13.62 15.10
CA ASP A 150 -5.83 -12.87 16.29
C ASP A 150 -6.86 -11.82 16.67
N MET A 151 -7.40 -11.09 15.70
CA MET A 151 -8.41 -10.05 15.97
C MET A 151 -9.73 -10.65 16.45
N VAL A 152 -10.13 -11.80 15.89
CA VAL A 152 -11.33 -12.53 16.35
C VAL A 152 -11.18 -12.96 17.80
N ARG A 153 -9.98 -13.40 18.21
CA ARG A 153 -9.69 -13.76 19.60
C ARG A 153 -9.70 -12.56 20.54
N GLN A 154 -9.04 -11.47 20.13
CA GLN A 154 -8.94 -10.25 20.92
C GLN A 154 -8.47 -9.08 20.05
N PRO A 155 -9.08 -7.88 20.19
CA PRO A 155 -8.56 -6.67 19.55
C PRO A 155 -7.05 -6.47 19.79
N ARG A 156 -6.33 -6.08 18.74
CA ARG A 156 -4.88 -5.85 18.78
C ARG A 156 -4.56 -4.37 18.60
N PHE A 157 -3.53 -3.90 19.29
CA PHE A 157 -2.99 -2.56 19.04
C PHE A 157 -2.16 -2.57 17.76
N ILE A 158 -2.42 -1.64 16.86
CA ILE A 158 -1.63 -1.47 15.64
C ILE A 158 -0.19 -1.05 15.93
N ILE A 159 0.70 -1.28 14.97
CA ILE A 159 2.12 -0.94 14.99
C ILE A 159 2.27 0.51 14.50
N SER A 160 3.22 1.25 15.09
CA SER A 160 3.54 2.61 14.62
C SER A 160 4.12 2.56 13.21
N SER A 161 3.52 3.31 12.29
CA SER A 161 3.87 3.33 10.87
C SER A 161 3.93 4.77 10.34
N VAL A 162 4.71 4.96 9.27
CA VAL A 162 4.84 6.24 8.54
C VAL A 162 3.55 6.75 7.91
N THR A 163 2.52 5.90 7.83
CA THR A 163 1.18 6.27 7.36
C THR A 163 0.38 7.08 8.40
N SER A 164 0.95 7.32 9.56
CA SER A 164 0.37 8.06 10.66
C SER A 164 1.43 8.97 11.28
N THR A 165 1.02 10.14 11.73
CA THR A 165 1.95 11.14 12.29
C THR A 165 2.23 10.92 13.78
N GLY A 166 1.38 10.15 14.46
CA GLY A 166 1.48 9.91 15.88
C GLY A 166 2.15 8.58 16.21
N LYS A 167 2.73 8.53 17.41
CA LYS A 167 3.27 7.30 18.00
C LYS A 167 2.37 6.87 19.15
N ASN A 168 2.03 5.59 19.19
CA ASN A 168 1.38 4.98 20.34
C ASN A 168 2.35 4.02 21.00
N ASP A 169 2.65 4.22 22.28
CA ASP A 169 3.41 3.27 23.09
C ASP A 169 2.80 3.14 24.49
N LYS A 170 3.34 2.22 25.31
CA LYS A 170 2.78 1.94 26.64
C LYS A 170 2.75 3.17 27.57
N ASN A 171 3.57 4.18 27.29
CA ASN A 171 3.73 5.36 28.14
C ASN A 171 3.12 6.62 27.52
N ARG A 172 2.66 6.57 26.27
CA ARG A 172 2.10 7.71 25.56
C ARG A 172 0.96 7.32 24.62
N ARG A 173 -0.18 7.99 24.77
CA ARG A 173 -1.30 7.92 23.83
C ARG A 173 -0.90 8.52 22.49
N TYR A 174 -1.50 8.01 21.42
CA TYR A 174 -1.37 8.56 20.08
C TYR A 174 -1.64 10.07 20.08
N SER A 175 -0.66 10.83 19.60
CA SER A 175 -0.66 12.29 19.44
C SER A 175 0.35 12.69 18.39
#